data_AF-A0A3D4B289-F1
#
_entry.id   AF-A0A3D4B289-F1
#
_cell.length_a   1.000
_cell.length_b   1.000
_cell.length_c   1.000
_cell.angle_alpha   90.00
_cell.angle_beta   90.00
_cell.angle_gamma   90.00
#
_symmetry.space_group_name_H-M   'P 1'
#
loop_
_entity.id
_entity.type
_entity.pdbx_description
1 polymer ?
#
loop_
_entity_poly.entity_id
_entity_poly.type
_entity_poly.pdbx_seq_one_letter_code
_entity_poly.pdbx_strand_id
1 'polypeptide(L)'
;MCHDAHRALDLFECRGARLPTRRRPDVVHTFEDVSDVLSLLEPAIVNCTGLGAKAIFGDDELTPIKGQLTFLLPQPEVDYITLYGDLYMMPRTDGILLGGTHERGEWSMEPNQEAIRRVVTGHKELFDQMRPPMI
;
A
#
# COMPACT_ATOMS: atom_id res chain seq x y z
N MET A 1 -13.07 -10.76 -2.50
CA MET A 1 -13.10 -9.59 -1.59
C MET A 1 -11.66 -9.09 -1.46
N CYS A 2 -11.36 -7.86 -1.85
CA CYS A 2 -10.06 -7.26 -1.55
C CYS A 2 -9.95 -7.11 -0.02
N HIS A 3 -8.87 -7.62 0.55
CA HIS A 3 -8.61 -7.46 1.98
C HIS A 3 -8.10 -6.04 2.23
N ASP A 4 -8.54 -5.47 3.35
CA ASP A 4 -7.93 -4.27 3.89
C ASP A 4 -6.49 -4.60 4.32
N ALA A 5 -5.52 -3.88 3.75
CA ALA A 5 -4.10 -4.08 4.03
C ALA A 5 -3.76 -3.91 5.52
N HIS A 6 -4.43 -2.99 6.23
CA HIS A 6 -4.23 -2.83 7.67
C HIS A 6 -4.66 -4.09 8.42
N ARG A 7 -5.86 -4.61 8.12
CA ARG A 7 -6.36 -5.84 8.75
C ARG A 7 -5.53 -7.07 8.37
N ALA A 8 -4.94 -7.10 7.18
CA ALA A 8 -4.05 -8.18 6.77
C ALA A 8 -2.76 -8.19 7.61
N LEU A 9 -2.20 -7.01 7.92
CA LEU A 9 -1.03 -6.88 8.78
C LEU A 9 -1.37 -7.28 10.22
N ASP A 10 -2.49 -6.79 10.76
CA ASP A 10 -2.97 -7.16 12.11
C ASP A 10 -3.16 -8.69 12.22
N LEU A 11 -3.66 -9.34 11.17
CA LEU A 11 -3.80 -10.80 11.14
C LEU A 11 -2.44 -11.51 11.14
N PHE A 12 -1.43 -10.96 10.45
CA PHE A 12 -0.07 -11.49 10.49
C PHE A 12 0.57 -11.34 11.87
N GLU A 13 0.43 -10.17 12.49
CA GLU A 13 0.92 -9.91 13.85
C GLU A 13 0.18 -10.76 14.89
N CYS A 14 -1.15 -10.79 14.86
CA CYS A 14 -1.97 -11.54 15.82
C CYS A 14 -1.83 -13.06 15.69
N ARG A 15 -1.67 -13.57 14.46
CA ARG A 15 -1.52 -15.02 14.25
C ARG A 15 -0.08 -15.49 14.36
N GLY A 16 0.88 -14.57 14.34
CA GLY A 16 2.29 -14.83 14.09
C GLY A 16 2.45 -15.47 12.71
N ALA A 17 3.48 -15.07 11.96
CA ALA A 17 3.99 -15.98 10.94
C ALA A 17 4.33 -17.30 11.66
N ARG A 18 3.56 -18.36 11.40
CA ARG A 18 3.72 -19.65 12.08
C ARG A 18 4.96 -20.35 11.52
N LEU A 19 6.11 -19.74 11.74
CA LEU A 19 7.41 -20.33 11.50
C LEU A 19 7.59 -21.46 12.52
N PRO A 20 8.07 -22.65 12.11
CA PRO A 20 8.14 -23.85 12.95
C PRO A 20 9.19 -23.77 14.09
N THR A 21 9.69 -22.58 14.41
CA THR A 21 10.69 -22.36 15.44
C THR A 21 10.06 -21.97 16.77
N ARG A 22 10.68 -22.43 17.87
CA ARG A 22 10.34 -22.14 19.27
C ARG A 22 9.90 -20.68 19.44
N ARG A 23 8.65 -20.46 19.84
CA ARG A 23 8.01 -19.13 19.93
C ARG A 23 8.79 -18.25 20.92
N ARG A 24 9.65 -17.36 20.41
CA ARG A 24 10.14 -16.21 21.18
C ARG A 24 9.07 -15.11 21.13
N PRO A 25 8.95 -14.27 22.16
CA PRO A 25 8.13 -13.06 22.05
C PRO A 25 8.65 -12.20 20.90
N ASP A 26 7.73 -11.56 20.17
CA ASP A 26 8.10 -10.60 19.14
C ASP A 26 8.79 -9.41 19.82
N VAL A 27 9.96 -9.04 19.29
CA VAL A 27 10.74 -7.89 19.79
C VAL A 27 10.82 -6.87 18.67
N VAL A 28 10.41 -5.63 18.97
CA VAL A 28 10.45 -4.52 18.03
C VAL A 28 11.68 -3.68 18.30
N HIS A 29 12.52 -3.53 17.29
CA HIS A 29 13.73 -2.70 17.32
C HIS A 29 13.71 -1.73 16.12
N THR A 30 14.13 -0.49 16.37
CA THR A 30 14.43 0.47 15.31
C THR A 30 15.91 0.38 14.99
N PHE A 31 16.25 0.38 13.70
CA PHE A 31 17.62 0.39 13.19
C PHE A 31 17.84 1.70 12.45
N GLU A 32 18.86 2.47 12.84
CA GLU A 32 19.22 3.73 12.18
C GLU A 32 20.25 3.48 11.08
N ASP A 33 21.21 2.58 11.32
CA ASP A 33 22.25 2.23 10.35
C ASP A 33 22.67 0.74 10.42
N VAL A 34 23.61 0.36 9.55
CA VAL A 34 24.10 -1.02 9.45
C VAL A 34 24.73 -1.54 10.75
N SER A 35 25.29 -0.67 11.59
CA SER A 35 25.93 -1.09 12.84
C SER A 35 24.92 -1.64 13.85
N ASP A 36 23.71 -1.09 13.89
CA ASP A 36 22.62 -1.63 14.70
C ASP A 36 22.25 -3.05 14.26
N VAL A 37 22.21 -3.29 12.94
CA VAL A 37 21.91 -4.62 12.37
C VAL A 37 23.03 -5.62 12.69
N LEU A 38 24.29 -5.19 12.61
CA LEU A 38 25.45 -6.02 12.92
C LEU A 38 25.59 -6.33 14.42
N SER A 39 24.87 -5.62 15.28
CA SER A 39 24.83 -5.89 16.73
C SER A 39 23.93 -7.08 17.10
N LEU A 40 23.10 -7.54 16.16
CA LEU A 40 22.19 -8.67 16.36
C LEU A 40 22.96 -9.99 16.55
N LEU A 41 22.44 -10.86 17.42
CA LEU A 41 23.06 -12.15 17.74
C LEU A 41 22.53 -13.28 16.85
N GLU A 42 21.51 -13.00 16.06
CA GLU A 42 20.85 -13.95 15.19
C GLU A 42 21.80 -14.41 14.06
N PRO A 43 21.86 -15.73 13.78
CA PRO A 43 22.80 -16.27 12.81
C PRO A 43 22.44 -15.95 11.35
N ALA A 44 21.22 -15.46 11.11
CA ALA A 44 20.72 -15.08 9.80
C ALA A 44 19.72 -13.92 9.94
N ILE A 45 19.82 -12.97 9.01
CA ILE A 45 18.98 -11.78 8.98
C ILE A 45 18.27 -11.74 7.62
N VAL A 46 16.96 -11.52 7.64
CA VAL A 46 16.16 -11.28 6.43
C VAL A 46 15.81 -9.80 6.38
N ASN A 47 16.41 -9.06 5.45
CA ASN A 47 16.13 -7.64 5.29
C ASN A 47 14.80 -7.41 4.55
N CYS A 48 13.79 -6.96 5.29
CA CYS A 48 12.45 -6.59 4.77
C CYS A 48 12.13 -5.10 4.98
N THR A 49 13.14 -4.22 5.04
CA THR A 49 12.97 -2.81 5.42
C THR A 49 12.43 -1.90 4.31
N GLY A 50 12.20 -2.44 3.11
CA GLY A 50 11.67 -1.68 1.97
C GLY A 50 12.53 -0.46 1.64
N LEU A 51 11.91 0.71 1.50
CA LEU A 51 12.63 1.97 1.25
C LEU A 51 13.61 2.34 2.37
N GLY A 52 13.45 1.80 3.58
CA GLY A 52 14.39 2.00 4.70
C GLY A 52 15.79 1.46 4.44
N ALA A 53 15.94 0.49 3.53
CA ALA A 53 17.25 -0.06 3.18
C ALA A 53 18.19 1.00 2.57
N LYS A 54 17.64 2.04 1.94
CA LYS A 54 18.42 3.19 1.47
C LYS A 54 19.19 3.86 2.60
N ALA A 55 18.52 4.12 3.72
CA ALA A 55 19.14 4.77 4.88
C ALA A 55 20.08 3.81 5.64
N ILE A 56 19.65 2.56 5.85
CA ILE A 56 20.37 1.61 6.71
C ILE A 56 21.62 1.04 6.01
N PHE A 57 21.52 0.70 4.72
CA PHE A 57 22.56 -0.01 3.96
C PHE A 57 23.20 0.84 2.85
N GLY A 58 22.79 2.10 2.68
CA GLY A 58 23.30 2.95 1.61
C GLY A 58 22.90 2.50 0.20
N ASP A 59 21.72 1.87 0.06
CA ASP A 59 21.22 1.42 -1.23
C ASP A 59 20.72 2.61 -2.08
N ASP A 60 21.57 3.08 -2.98
CA ASP A 60 21.28 4.22 -3.84
C ASP A 60 20.40 3.93 -5.05
N GLU A 61 20.15 2.65 -5.36
CA GLU A 61 19.27 2.24 -6.45
C GLU A 61 17.78 2.35 -6.05
N LEU A 62 17.49 2.36 -4.74
CA LEU A 62 16.14 2.52 -4.22
C LEU A 62 15.60 3.94 -4.42
N THR A 63 14.47 4.02 -5.11
CA THR A 63 13.69 5.25 -5.33
C THR A 63 12.21 4.98 -5.10
N PRO A 64 11.46 5.88 -4.44
CA PRO A 64 10.04 5.69 -4.19
C PRO A 64 9.25 5.78 -5.50
N ILE A 65 8.10 5.11 -5.52
CA ILE A 65 7.03 5.40 -6.46
C ILE A 65 5.80 5.70 -5.61
N LYS A 66 5.47 6.98 -5.48
CA LYS A 66 4.33 7.41 -4.68
C LYS A 66 3.04 7.06 -5.41
N GLY A 67 2.22 6.24 -4.75
CA GLY A 67 0.85 5.95 -5.13
C GLY A 67 -0.11 6.63 -4.16
N GLN A 68 -0.88 7.60 -4.65
CA GLN A 68 -1.90 8.29 -3.89
C GLN A 68 -3.26 7.65 -4.15
N LEU A 69 -4.01 7.49 -3.06
CA LEU A 69 -5.34 6.89 -3.05
C LEU A 69 -6.37 7.93 -2.62
N THR A 70 -7.52 7.92 -3.27
CA THR A 70 -8.71 8.71 -2.89
C THR A 70 -9.80 7.74 -2.47
N PHE A 71 -10.37 7.93 -1.28
CA PHE A 71 -11.40 7.04 -0.74
C PHE A 71 -12.78 7.67 -0.85
N LEU A 72 -13.73 6.90 -1.39
CA LEU A 72 -15.15 7.16 -1.26
C LEU A 72 -15.73 6.35 -0.09
N LEU A 73 -16.92 6.75 0.37
CA LEU A 73 -17.66 5.98 1.37
C LEU A 73 -17.95 4.55 0.86
N PRO A 74 -18.06 3.56 1.78
CA PRO A 74 -18.44 2.20 1.41
C PRO A 74 -19.79 2.17 0.68
N GLN A 75 -19.88 1.37 -0.37
CA GLN A 75 -21.13 1.08 -1.09
C GLN A 75 -21.23 -0.44 -1.23
N PRO A 76 -22.03 -1.12 -0.37
CA PRO A 76 -22.12 -2.59 -0.34
C PRO A 76 -22.54 -3.25 -1.66
N GLU A 77 -23.22 -2.50 -2.52
CA GLU A 77 -23.64 -2.91 -3.86
C GLU A 77 -22.49 -2.96 -4.88
N VAL A 78 -21.34 -2.35 -4.58
CA VAL A 78 -20.15 -2.39 -5.44
C VAL A 78 -19.27 -3.56 -4.99
N ASP A 79 -19.36 -4.68 -5.68
CA ASP A 79 -18.67 -5.94 -5.36
C ASP A 79 -17.60 -6.35 -6.39
N TYR A 80 -17.29 -5.45 -7.33
CA TYR A 80 -16.34 -5.65 -8.42
C TYR A 80 -15.18 -4.66 -8.36
N ILE A 81 -14.06 -5.01 -9.00
CA ILE A 81 -12.94 -4.09 -9.23
C ILE A 81 -13.00 -3.54 -10.65
N THR A 82 -12.43 -2.35 -10.86
CA THR A 82 -12.15 -1.86 -12.21
C THR A 82 -10.66 -1.62 -12.38
N LEU A 83 -10.15 -1.98 -13.56
CA LEU A 83 -8.79 -1.69 -14.02
C LEU A 83 -8.93 -1.10 -15.42
N TYR A 84 -8.58 0.17 -15.59
CA TYR A 84 -8.73 0.89 -16.85
C TYR A 84 -7.57 1.86 -17.07
N GLY A 85 -6.61 1.46 -17.91
CA GLY A 85 -5.36 2.20 -18.05
C GLY A 85 -4.67 2.33 -16.69
N ASP A 86 -4.37 3.55 -16.28
CA ASP A 86 -3.78 3.84 -14.97
C ASP A 86 -4.81 3.91 -13.83
N LEU A 87 -6.11 3.93 -14.13
CA LEU A 87 -7.16 4.03 -13.12
C LEU A 87 -7.52 2.65 -12.56
N TYR A 88 -7.65 2.57 -11.25
CA TYR A 88 -8.15 1.37 -10.58
C TYR A 88 -9.09 1.71 -9.43
N MET A 89 -10.16 0.92 -9.32
CA MET A 89 -11.13 0.98 -8.22
C MET A 89 -11.17 -0.35 -7.50
N MET A 90 -11.13 -0.33 -6.16
CA MET A 90 -11.27 -1.51 -5.33
C MET A 90 -12.27 -1.26 -4.19
N PRO A 91 -13.38 -2.03 -4.10
CA PRO A 91 -14.28 -1.95 -2.97
C PRO A 91 -13.66 -2.67 -1.76
N ARG A 92 -13.78 -2.03 -0.59
CA ARG A 92 -13.35 -2.52 0.72
C ARG A 92 -14.49 -2.34 1.72
N THR A 93 -14.38 -3.00 2.88
CA THR A 93 -15.37 -2.87 3.96
C THR A 93 -15.43 -1.47 4.57
N ASP A 94 -14.34 -0.72 4.46
CA ASP A 94 -14.15 0.61 5.04
C ASP A 94 -14.19 1.76 4.00
N GLY A 95 -14.35 1.44 2.72
CA GLY A 95 -14.52 2.43 1.66
C GLY A 95 -14.35 1.85 0.27
N ILE A 96 -14.51 2.70 -0.75
CA ILE A 96 -14.09 2.38 -2.12
C ILE A 96 -12.82 3.17 -2.40
N LEU A 97 -11.74 2.45 -2.65
CA LEU A 97 -10.45 3.03 -2.99
C LEU A 97 -10.42 3.31 -4.49
N LEU A 98 -10.08 4.55 -4.84
CA LEU A 98 -9.75 5.00 -6.19
C LEU A 98 -8.26 5.33 -6.25
N GLY A 99 -7.56 4.78 -7.21
CA GLY A 99 -6.14 5.06 -7.41
C GLY A 99 -5.80 5.43 -8.84
N GLY A 100 -4.49 5.56 -9.07
CA GLY A 100 -3.93 5.74 -10.40
C GLY A 100 -2.83 6.78 -10.53
N THR A 101 -2.10 7.08 -9.45
CA THR A 101 -0.82 7.81 -9.54
C THR A 101 0.35 6.85 -9.38
N HIS A 102 1.45 7.18 -10.08
CA HIS A 102 2.72 6.46 -10.05
C HIS A 102 3.86 7.50 -10.13
N GLU A 103 4.05 8.25 -9.05
CA GLU A 103 4.98 9.40 -9.01
C GLU A 103 6.37 8.92 -8.58
N ARG A 104 7.24 8.65 -9.55
CA ARG A 104 8.62 8.19 -9.31
C ARG A 104 9.48 9.28 -8.68
N GLY A 105 10.22 8.94 -7.63
CA GLY A 105 11.14 9.84 -6.94
C GLY A 105 10.46 10.86 -6.02
N GLU A 106 9.12 10.83 -5.92
CA GLU A 106 8.38 11.72 -5.04
C GLU A 106 8.38 11.17 -3.61
N TRP A 107 8.96 11.93 -2.68
CA TRP A 107 9.11 11.58 -1.27
C TRP A 107 8.10 12.29 -0.37
N SER A 108 7.43 13.33 -0.86
CA SER A 108 6.45 14.10 -0.10
C SER A 108 5.25 13.23 0.28
N MET A 109 4.90 13.26 1.57
CA MET A 109 3.68 12.62 2.08
C MET A 109 2.43 13.49 1.88
N GLU A 110 2.59 14.73 1.39
CA GLU A 110 1.46 15.65 1.19
C GLU A 110 0.55 15.18 0.05
N PRO A 111 -0.78 15.20 0.23
CA PRO A 111 -1.70 14.85 -0.84
C PRO A 111 -1.64 15.83 -2.02
N ASN A 112 -1.44 15.30 -3.22
CA ASN A 112 -1.54 16.01 -4.47
C ASN A 112 -3.03 16.28 -4.80
N GLN A 113 -3.46 17.53 -4.64
CA GLN A 113 -4.85 17.94 -4.85
C GLN A 113 -5.31 17.83 -6.31
N GLU A 114 -4.39 17.98 -7.27
CA GLU A 114 -4.70 17.79 -8.68
C GLU A 114 -4.96 16.31 -8.99
N ALA A 115 -4.14 15.42 -8.42
CA ALA A 115 -4.33 13.99 -8.57
C ALA A 115 -5.70 13.52 -8.05
N ILE A 116 -6.20 14.06 -6.94
CA ILE A 116 -7.55 13.76 -6.43
C ILE A 116 -8.60 14.06 -7.51
N ARG A 117 -8.56 15.27 -8.09
CA ARG A 117 -9.53 15.69 -9.12
C ARG A 117 -9.42 14.82 -10.36
N ARG A 118 -8.20 14.56 -10.84
CA ARG A 118 -7.95 13.72 -12.02
C ARG A 118 -8.49 12.30 -11.83
N VAL A 119 -8.19 11.67 -10.69
CA VAL A 119 -8.61 10.29 -10.41
C VAL A 119 -10.13 10.20 -10.30
N VAL A 120 -10.78 11.12 -9.58
CA VAL A 120 -12.25 11.12 -9.43
C VAL A 120 -12.95 11.37 -10.76
N THR A 121 -12.51 12.38 -11.52
CA THR A 121 -13.08 12.72 -12.83
C THR A 121 -12.90 11.56 -13.81
N GLY A 122 -11.72 10.95 -13.88
CA GLY A 122 -11.46 9.82 -14.78
C GLY A 122 -12.35 8.60 -14.47
N HIS A 123 -12.56 8.28 -13.20
CA HIS A 123 -13.49 7.20 -12.83
C HIS A 123 -14.94 7.56 -13.19
N LYS A 124 -15.36 8.82 -12.99
CA LYS A 124 -16.67 9.29 -13.42
C LYS A 124 -16.87 9.12 -14.93
N GLU A 125 -15.90 9.55 -15.73
CA GLU A 125 -15.93 9.44 -17.19
C GLU A 125 -15.99 7.98 -17.65
N LEU A 126 -15.24 7.10 -16.99
CA LEU A 126 -15.29 5.65 -17.25
C LEU A 126 -16.71 5.09 -17.03
N PHE A 127 -17.33 5.40 -15.90
CA PHE A 127 -18.68 4.90 -15.60
C PHE A 127 -19.76 5.58 -16.42
N ASP A 128 -19.58 6.85 -16.82
CA ASP A 128 -20.50 7.54 -17.73
C ASP A 128 -20.57 6.85 -19.10
N GLN A 129 -19.45 6.32 -19.60
CA GLN A 129 -19.40 5.54 -20.84
C GLN A 129 -20.10 4.17 -20.74
N MET A 130 -20.28 3.65 -19.53
CA MET A 130 -20.97 2.38 -19.29
C MET A 130 -22.49 2.54 -19.12
N ARG A 131 -22.99 3.78 -19.03
CA ARG A 131 -24.44 3.99 -18.88
C ARG A 131 -25.15 3.59 -20.17
N PRO A 132 -26.27 2.85 -20.09
CA PRO A 132 -27.11 2.65 -21.25
C PRO A 132 -27.66 4.00 -21.75
N PRO A 133 -27.87 4.15 -23.07
CA PRO A 133 -28.53 5.34 -23.60
C PRO A 133 -29.91 5.50 -22.95
N MET A 134 -30.28 6.72 -22.57
CA MET A 134 -31.63 6.98 -22.06
C MET A 134 -32.62 6.76 -23.21
N ILE A 135 -33.55 5.82 -23.01
CA ILE A 135 -34.68 5.52 -23.90
C ILE A 135 -35.87 6.35 -23.44
#